data_AF-A0A0N0TT12-F1
#
_entry.id   AF-A0A0N0TT12-F1
#
_cell.length_a   1.000
_cell.length_b   1.000
_cell.length_c   1.000
_cell.angle_alpha   90.00
_cell.angle_beta   90.00
_cell.angle_gamma   90.00
#
_symmetry.space_group_name_H-M   'P 1'
#
loop_
_entity.id
_entity.type
_entity.pdbx_description
1 polymer ?
#
loop_
_entity_poly.entity_id
_entity_poly.type
_entity_poly.pdbx_seq_one_letter_code
_entity_poly.pdbx_strand_id
1 'polypeptide(L)'
;MAPPARSPPGRTTQGRSAGHGRLRDRRLAHQGLERGAHTGPSPVDRARPGSKHHLIVDRHGTPLAVTLTGGNRHDVTQLTPLLDVITRIRGLVGRPRHRPRRLFADRGYDKYRRILRARGITPKITRRGVPHGSGLGKMRWVVERTFAWLHQVKRLRTRYEIRADPHLGLLQLARSIICLRRLRTSS
;
A
#
# COMPACT_ATOMS: atom_id res chain seq x y z
N MET A 1 24.93 -22.12 89.09
CA MET A 1 24.59 -20.95 89.93
C MET A 1 25.15 -19.72 89.23
N ALA A 2 24.29 -18.96 88.53
CA ALA A 2 24.68 -17.70 87.90
C ALA A 2 24.42 -16.54 88.88
N PRO A 3 25.22 -15.46 88.81
CA PRO A 3 24.73 -14.13 89.18
C PRO A 3 24.78 -13.14 88.00
N PRO A 4 23.98 -12.05 88.04
CA PRO A 4 23.51 -11.36 86.85
C PRO A 4 23.91 -9.87 86.75
N ALA A 5 23.44 -9.25 85.65
CA ALA A 5 22.99 -7.86 85.49
C ALA A 5 23.99 -6.81 84.98
N ARG A 6 23.67 -6.21 83.82
CA ARG A 6 22.97 -4.90 83.76
C ARG A 6 22.60 -4.52 82.32
N SER A 7 21.37 -4.03 82.15
CA SER A 7 20.89 -3.12 81.10
C SER A 7 20.26 -1.91 81.83
N PRO A 8 19.76 -0.83 81.20
CA PRO A 8 19.94 -0.20 79.87
C PRO A 8 20.31 1.32 80.04
N PRO A 9 20.24 2.21 79.02
CA PRO A 9 18.99 2.84 78.54
C PRO A 9 18.96 2.89 76.99
N GLY A 10 17.86 3.11 76.25
CA GLY A 10 16.56 3.68 76.58
C GLY A 10 16.36 5.05 75.90
N ARG A 11 15.74 5.04 74.70
CA ARG A 11 14.90 6.11 74.09
C ARG A 11 15.62 7.40 73.58
N THR A 12 15.18 8.17 72.57
CA THR A 12 13.94 8.24 71.76
C THR A 12 14.13 9.17 70.54
N THR A 13 13.52 8.79 69.41
CA THR A 13 12.77 9.60 68.40
C THR A 13 13.06 11.08 68.13
N GLN A 14 13.21 11.42 66.84
CA GLN A 14 12.44 12.40 66.03
C GLN A 14 13.20 12.65 64.70
N GLY A 15 12.63 12.79 63.50
CA GLY A 15 11.24 12.84 63.07
C GLY A 15 11.11 12.84 61.53
N ARG A 16 9.93 12.36 61.07
CA ARG A 16 9.09 12.79 59.93
C ARG A 16 9.80 13.40 58.69
N SER A 17 9.57 12.92 57.46
CA SER A 17 8.25 12.99 56.80
C SER A 17 8.23 12.36 55.39
N ALA A 18 7.07 11.81 55.03
CA ALA A 18 6.49 11.56 53.69
C ALA A 18 7.25 10.68 52.66
N GLY A 19 6.67 9.64 52.04
CA GLY A 19 5.26 9.39 51.77
C GLY A 19 4.92 7.92 51.49
N HIS A 20 3.71 7.58 51.92
CA HIS A 20 2.93 6.40 51.61
C HIS A 20 2.26 6.55 50.24
N GLY A 21 2.08 5.45 49.50
CA GLY A 21 1.08 5.38 48.42
C GLY A 21 1.44 4.37 47.34
N ARG A 22 1.20 3.08 47.55
CA ARG A 22 0.05 2.36 46.97
C ARG A 22 -0.10 2.55 45.45
N LEU A 23 0.23 1.47 44.73
CA LEU A 23 -0.62 0.84 43.71
C LEU A 23 -1.85 1.65 43.31
N ARG A 24 -1.73 2.36 42.20
CA ARG A 24 -2.80 2.74 41.28
C ARG A 24 -2.25 2.43 39.90
N ASP A 25 -2.42 1.22 39.41
CA ASP A 25 -3.56 0.86 38.57
C ASP A 25 -4.43 2.06 38.16
N ARG A 26 -4.12 2.64 36.99
CA ARG A 26 -5.08 3.27 36.08
C ARG A 26 -4.40 3.58 34.75
N ARG A 27 -4.67 2.68 33.80
CA ARG A 27 -4.75 2.92 32.35
C ARG A 27 -3.50 3.55 31.74
N LEU A 28 -2.53 2.69 31.43
CA LEU A 28 -1.79 2.86 30.18
C LEU A 28 -2.85 2.95 29.07
N ALA A 29 -3.08 4.16 28.58
CA ALA A 29 -3.84 4.35 27.37
C ALA A 29 -3.11 3.55 26.30
N HIS A 30 -3.66 2.38 25.97
CA HIS A 30 -3.41 1.76 24.68
C HIS A 30 -3.81 2.80 23.64
N GLN A 31 -2.87 3.64 23.23
CA GLN A 31 -2.95 4.32 21.95
C GLN A 31 -2.84 3.21 20.92
N GLY A 32 -3.99 2.58 20.64
CA GLY A 32 -4.17 1.77 19.46
C GLY A 32 -3.74 2.64 18.30
N LEU A 33 -2.60 2.30 17.69
CA LEU A 33 -2.26 2.79 16.36
C LEU A 33 -3.44 2.38 15.47
N GLU A 34 -4.35 3.31 15.21
CA GLU A 34 -5.41 3.11 14.23
C GLU A 34 -4.74 2.92 12.87
N ARG A 35 -4.48 1.65 12.54
CA ARG A 35 -3.92 1.26 11.25
C ARG A 35 -5.06 1.38 10.25
N GLY A 36 -4.96 2.36 9.35
CA GLY A 36 -5.90 2.44 8.24
C GLY A 36 -5.88 1.15 7.41
N ALA A 37 -7.05 0.72 6.93
CA ALA A 37 -7.17 -0.38 5.97
C ALA A 37 -6.16 -0.22 4.82
N HIS A 38 -5.65 -1.32 4.26
CA HIS A 38 -4.62 -1.32 3.19
C HIS A 38 -3.29 -0.68 3.56
N THR A 39 -2.89 -0.81 4.82
CA THR A 39 -1.57 -0.44 5.32
C THR A 39 -0.96 -1.66 5.99
N GLY A 40 0.30 -2.00 5.70
CA GLY A 40 0.96 -3.18 6.27
C GLY A 40 2.47 -3.02 6.38
N PRO A 41 3.12 -3.73 7.31
CA PRO A 41 4.56 -3.62 7.54
C PRO A 41 5.33 -4.00 6.26
N SER A 42 6.16 -3.07 5.77
CA SER A 42 7.08 -3.35 4.66
C SER A 42 8.06 -4.45 5.07
N PRO A 43 8.28 -5.50 4.25
CA PRO A 43 9.30 -6.54 4.50
C PRO A 43 10.73 -5.99 4.44
N VAL A 44 10.90 -4.79 3.88
CA VAL A 44 12.20 -4.21 3.52
C VAL A 44 12.58 -3.05 4.44
N ASP A 45 11.60 -2.42 5.13
CA ASP A 45 11.79 -1.15 5.85
C ASP A 45 11.33 -1.18 7.31
N ARG A 46 11.77 -2.17 8.11
CA ARG A 46 11.57 -2.18 9.58
C ARG A 46 10.12 -1.96 10.03
N ALA A 47 9.16 -2.60 9.37
CA ALA A 47 7.72 -2.49 9.67
C ALA A 47 7.09 -1.10 9.47
N ARG A 48 7.74 -0.15 8.76
CA ARG A 48 7.07 1.09 8.37
C ARG A 48 5.86 0.78 7.48
N PRO A 49 4.69 1.35 7.78
CA PRO A 49 3.48 1.17 6.99
C PRO A 49 3.69 1.69 5.56
N GLY A 50 3.68 0.78 4.58
CA GLY A 50 3.85 1.10 3.16
C GLY A 50 2.60 0.89 2.33
N SER A 51 2.58 1.48 1.13
CA SER A 51 1.52 1.36 0.14
C SER A 51 2.09 0.93 -1.21
N LYS A 52 1.41 0.01 -1.89
CA LYS A 52 1.68 -0.35 -3.29
C LYS A 52 0.60 0.23 -4.18
N HIS A 53 1.02 0.96 -5.19
CA HIS A 53 0.14 1.46 -6.25
C HIS A 53 0.16 0.47 -7.41
N HIS A 54 -1.02 0.07 -7.88
CA HIS A 54 -1.18 -0.76 -9.06
C HIS A 54 -1.83 0.06 -10.15
N LEU A 55 -1.35 -0.09 -11.37
CA LEU A 55 -1.72 0.77 -12.50
C LEU A 55 -1.85 -0.06 -13.78
N ILE A 56 -2.92 0.18 -14.55
CA ILE A 56 -3.03 -0.23 -15.95
C ILE A 56 -3.03 1.03 -16.81
N VAL A 57 -2.20 1.01 -17.86
CA VAL A 57 -2.11 2.09 -18.85
C VAL A 57 -2.39 1.56 -20.26
N ASP A 58 -2.80 2.45 -21.15
CA ASP A 58 -2.78 2.18 -22.59
C ASP A 58 -1.35 2.28 -23.18
N ARG A 59 -1.23 2.09 -24.50
CA ARG A 59 0.06 2.18 -25.22
C ARG A 59 0.74 3.56 -25.17
N HIS A 60 -0.02 4.62 -24.86
CA HIS A 60 0.47 5.98 -24.81
C HIS A 60 0.80 6.42 -23.39
N GLY A 61 0.39 5.66 -22.37
CA GLY A 61 0.56 5.99 -20.96
C GLY A 61 -0.66 6.64 -20.32
N THR A 62 -1.84 6.55 -20.95
CA THR A 62 -3.12 6.99 -20.36
C THR A 62 -3.55 6.01 -19.27
N PRO A 63 -3.74 6.44 -18.01
CA PRO A 63 -4.10 5.57 -16.91
C PRO A 63 -5.56 5.09 -16.97
N LEU A 64 -5.74 3.80 -17.29
CA LEU A 64 -7.06 3.15 -17.43
C LEU A 64 -7.65 2.69 -16.10
N ALA A 65 -6.80 2.30 -15.14
CA ALA A 65 -7.21 1.84 -13.82
C ALA A 65 -6.07 2.05 -12.81
N VAL A 66 -6.43 2.42 -11.58
CA VAL A 66 -5.51 2.49 -10.44
C VAL A 66 -6.14 1.83 -9.21
N THR A 67 -5.35 1.08 -8.45
CA THR A 67 -5.74 0.55 -7.14
C THR A 67 -4.58 0.67 -6.15
N LEU A 68 -4.90 0.50 -4.86
CA LEU A 68 -3.95 0.59 -3.76
C LEU A 68 -4.04 -0.66 -2.89
N THR A 69 -2.88 -1.15 -2.45
CA THR A 69 -2.81 -2.15 -1.37
C THR A 69 -1.74 -1.81 -0.34
N GLY A 70 -1.77 -2.48 0.81
CA GLY A 70 -0.68 -2.41 1.78
C GLY A 70 0.64 -2.95 1.22
N GLY A 71 1.75 -2.42 1.72
CA GLY A 71 3.12 -2.77 1.29
C GLY A 71 3.46 -4.25 1.44
N ASN A 72 2.84 -4.93 2.40
CA ASN A 72 3.00 -6.36 2.64
C ASN A 72 2.27 -7.26 1.62
N ARG A 73 1.37 -6.73 0.78
CA ARG A 73 0.63 -7.54 -0.19
C ARG A 73 1.51 -7.87 -1.40
N HIS A 74 1.45 -9.12 -1.86
CA HIS A 74 2.09 -9.53 -3.10
C HIS A 74 1.40 -8.86 -4.29
N ASP A 75 2.14 -8.04 -5.02
CA ASP A 75 1.74 -7.35 -6.24
C ASP A 75 1.16 -8.31 -7.29
N VAL A 76 1.74 -9.49 -7.43
CA VAL A 76 1.29 -10.51 -8.37
C VAL A 76 -0.19 -10.86 -8.20
N THR A 77 -0.73 -10.74 -6.98
CA THR A 77 -2.15 -11.06 -6.68
C THR A 77 -3.14 -10.01 -7.15
N GLN A 78 -2.66 -8.81 -7.50
CA GLN A 78 -3.50 -7.64 -7.72
C GLN A 78 -3.92 -7.45 -9.18
N LEU A 79 -3.45 -8.30 -10.10
CA LEU A 79 -3.80 -8.20 -11.51
C LEU A 79 -5.31 -8.32 -11.78
N THR A 80 -5.94 -9.35 -11.22
CA THR A 80 -7.36 -9.62 -11.44
C THR A 80 -8.24 -8.50 -10.85
N PRO A 81 -8.08 -8.10 -9.58
CA PRO A 81 -8.80 -6.94 -9.02
C PRO A 81 -8.60 -5.67 -9.84
N LEU A 82 -7.37 -5.38 -10.28
CA LEU A 82 -7.05 -4.19 -11.07
C LEU A 82 -7.72 -4.19 -12.44
N LEU A 83 -7.81 -5.36 -13.09
CA LEU A 83 -8.53 -5.49 -14.37
C LEU A 83 -10.03 -5.24 -14.20
N ASP A 84 -10.60 -5.57 -13.04
CA ASP A 84 -12.04 -5.48 -12.78
C ASP A 84 -12.49 -4.04 -12.52
N VAL A 85 -11.59 -3.15 -12.11
CA VAL A 85 -11.89 -1.71 -11.95
C VAL A 85 -11.67 -0.88 -13.22
N ILE A 86 -11.26 -1.49 -14.35
CA ILE A 86 -11.18 -0.76 -15.63
C ILE A 86 -12.58 -0.26 -15.98
N THR A 87 -12.76 1.06 -15.96
CA THR A 87 -14.06 1.66 -16.22
C THR A 87 -14.44 1.51 -17.68
N ARG A 88 -15.72 1.25 -17.92
CA ARG A 88 -16.34 1.28 -19.24
C ARG A 88 -16.24 2.69 -19.81
N ILE A 89 -15.69 2.83 -21.03
CA ILE A 89 -15.71 4.12 -21.73
C ILE A 89 -17.17 4.38 -22.14
N ARG A 90 -17.82 5.33 -21.46
CA ARG A 90 -19.19 5.76 -21.75
C ARG A 90 -19.18 6.63 -23.02
N GLY A 91 -20.28 6.66 -23.78
CA GLY A 91 -20.44 7.52 -24.96
C GLY A 91 -20.22 6.84 -26.32
N LEU A 92 -19.83 5.57 -26.36
CA LEU A 92 -19.87 4.77 -27.59
C LEU A 92 -21.22 4.04 -27.69
N VAL A 93 -21.95 4.21 -28.80
CA VAL A 93 -23.18 3.47 -29.09
C VAL A 93 -22.85 1.98 -29.27
N GLY A 94 -23.69 1.08 -28.73
CA GLY A 94 -23.54 -0.37 -28.86
C GLY A 94 -22.90 -1.06 -27.66
N ARG A 95 -21.86 -1.89 -27.89
CA ARG A 95 -21.14 -2.66 -26.84
C ARG A 95 -19.74 -2.08 -26.59
N PRO A 96 -19.61 -0.96 -25.83
CA PRO A 96 -18.31 -0.38 -25.49
C PRO A 96 -17.37 -1.42 -24.89
N ARG A 97 -16.14 -1.43 -25.38
CA ARG A 97 -15.13 -2.40 -24.95
C ARG A 97 -14.70 -2.07 -23.51
N HIS A 98 -14.72 -3.10 -22.66
CA HIS A 98 -14.36 -2.98 -21.24
C HIS A 98 -12.98 -3.58 -20.92
N ARG A 99 -12.41 -4.38 -21.83
CA ARG A 99 -11.18 -5.13 -21.57
C ARG A 99 -10.16 -4.89 -22.68
N PRO A 100 -8.86 -4.86 -22.35
CA PRO A 100 -7.80 -4.71 -23.35
C PRO A 100 -7.73 -5.94 -24.26
N ARG A 101 -7.42 -5.77 -25.55
CA ARG A 101 -7.17 -6.90 -26.47
C ARG A 101 -5.94 -7.71 -26.07
N ARG A 102 -4.91 -7.00 -25.64
CA ARG A 102 -3.59 -7.54 -25.29
C ARG A 102 -3.16 -6.90 -23.99
N LEU A 103 -2.61 -7.71 -23.09
CA LEU A 103 -2.09 -7.24 -21.81
C LEU A 103 -0.63 -7.64 -21.69
N PHE A 104 0.24 -6.64 -21.54
CA PHE A 104 1.65 -6.83 -21.23
C PHE A 104 1.82 -6.81 -19.72
N ALA A 105 2.56 -7.78 -19.18
CA ALA A 105 2.91 -7.83 -17.76
C ALA A 105 4.21 -8.61 -17.55
N ASP A 106 4.84 -8.39 -16.41
CA ASP A 106 6.08 -9.08 -16.03
C ASP A 106 5.92 -10.59 -15.96
N ARG A 107 7.04 -11.30 -16.09
CA ARG A 107 7.12 -12.78 -16.00
C ARG A 107 6.49 -13.32 -14.71
N GLY A 108 6.49 -12.54 -13.62
CA GLY A 108 5.83 -12.90 -12.36
C GLY A 108 4.35 -13.25 -12.53
N TYR A 109 3.68 -12.65 -13.51
CA TYR A 109 2.25 -12.81 -13.80
C TYR A 109 1.90 -14.00 -14.71
N ASP A 110 2.86 -14.87 -15.06
CA ASP A 110 2.66 -16.00 -15.97
C ASP A 110 1.47 -16.92 -15.56
N LYS A 111 1.22 -17.04 -14.25
CA LYS A 111 0.09 -17.81 -13.68
C LYS A 111 -1.30 -17.30 -14.09
N TYR A 112 -1.44 -16.05 -14.54
CA TYR A 112 -2.73 -15.45 -14.92
C TYR A 112 -3.12 -15.69 -16.38
N ARG A 113 -2.26 -16.33 -17.19
CA ARG A 113 -2.52 -16.57 -18.62
C ARG A 113 -3.89 -17.20 -18.91
N ARG A 114 -4.29 -18.21 -18.13
CA ARG A 114 -5.57 -18.91 -18.31
C ARG A 114 -6.76 -17.98 -18.03
N ILE A 115 -6.70 -17.23 -16.93
CA ILE A 115 -7.74 -16.26 -16.53
C ILE A 115 -7.84 -15.13 -17.57
N LEU A 116 -6.71 -14.63 -18.06
CA LEU A 116 -6.69 -13.58 -19.10
C LEU A 116 -7.36 -14.06 -20.39
N ARG A 117 -7.03 -15.27 -20.86
CA ARG A 117 -7.67 -15.87 -22.05
C ARG A 117 -9.17 -16.08 -21.85
N ALA A 118 -9.59 -16.58 -20.69
CA ALA A 118 -11.01 -16.73 -20.36
C ALA A 118 -11.76 -15.39 -20.38
N ARG A 119 -11.07 -14.28 -20.08
CA ARG A 119 -11.60 -12.91 -20.18
C ARG A 119 -11.47 -12.29 -21.58
N GLY A 120 -11.06 -13.06 -22.60
CA GLY A 120 -10.86 -12.57 -23.97
C GLY A 120 -9.64 -11.66 -24.15
N ILE A 121 -8.69 -11.70 -23.20
CA ILE A 121 -7.47 -10.88 -23.20
C ILE A 121 -6.29 -11.75 -23.63
N THR A 122 -5.56 -11.32 -24.65
CA THR A 122 -4.34 -12.02 -25.07
C THR A 122 -3.17 -11.67 -24.13
N PRO A 123 -2.64 -12.62 -23.35
CA PRO A 123 -1.51 -12.33 -22.46
C PRO A 123 -0.19 -12.22 -23.26
N LYS A 124 0.48 -11.09 -23.14
CA LYS A 124 1.85 -10.84 -23.60
C LYS A 124 2.79 -10.86 -22.39
N ILE A 125 2.91 -12.04 -21.80
CA ILE A 125 3.70 -12.30 -20.59
C ILE A 125 4.77 -13.33 -20.95
N THR A 126 6.03 -13.10 -20.59
CA THR A 126 7.08 -14.11 -20.81
C THR A 126 6.83 -15.32 -19.92
N ARG A 127 6.96 -16.54 -20.45
CA ARG A 127 6.86 -17.76 -19.62
C ARG A 127 8.02 -17.81 -18.61
N ARG A 128 7.78 -18.42 -17.45
CA ARG A 128 8.89 -18.78 -16.54
C ARG A 128 9.83 -19.79 -17.21
N GLY A 129 11.12 -19.67 -16.95
CA GLY A 129 12.16 -20.57 -17.51
C GLY A 129 12.51 -20.35 -18.98
N VAL A 130 11.85 -19.41 -19.69
CA VAL A 130 12.09 -19.14 -21.12
C VAL A 130 12.83 -17.80 -21.29
N PRO A 131 13.77 -17.67 -22.26
CA PRO A 131 14.39 -16.39 -22.61
C PRO A 131 13.39 -15.26 -22.88
N HIS A 132 13.84 -14.02 -22.74
CA HIS A 132 13.00 -12.84 -22.91
C HIS A 132 12.48 -12.72 -24.35
N GLY A 133 11.15 -12.61 -24.53
CA GLY A 133 10.57 -12.53 -25.89
C GLY A 133 9.15 -11.96 -25.97
N SER A 134 8.56 -11.51 -24.85
CA SER A 134 7.19 -10.97 -24.84
C SER A 134 7.07 -9.56 -25.45
N GLY A 135 8.19 -8.90 -25.76
CA GLY A 135 8.22 -7.49 -26.16
C GLY A 135 8.01 -6.52 -24.99
N LEU A 136 7.89 -7.03 -23.75
CA LEU A 136 7.64 -6.24 -22.55
C LEU A 136 8.68 -5.13 -22.34
N GLY A 137 9.96 -5.37 -22.64
CA GLY A 137 11.02 -4.36 -22.49
C GLY A 137 10.74 -3.05 -23.23
N LYS A 138 10.09 -3.11 -24.39
CA LYS A 138 9.70 -1.92 -25.17
C LYS A 138 8.50 -1.18 -24.57
N MET A 139 7.62 -1.89 -23.87
CA MET A 139 6.37 -1.36 -23.33
C MET A 139 6.48 -0.95 -21.86
N ARG A 140 7.41 -1.54 -21.09
CA ARG A 140 7.60 -1.30 -19.66
C ARG A 140 7.88 0.18 -19.37
N TRP A 141 8.69 0.80 -20.21
CA TRP A 141 9.04 2.21 -20.13
C TRP A 141 7.79 3.14 -20.15
N VAL A 142 6.70 2.78 -20.84
CA VAL A 142 5.44 3.55 -20.83
C VAL A 142 4.82 3.55 -19.43
N VAL A 143 4.80 2.37 -18.78
CA VAL A 143 4.25 2.19 -17.44
C VAL A 143 5.08 2.96 -16.42
N GLU A 144 6.40 2.85 -16.51
CA GLU A 144 7.36 3.56 -15.64
C GLU A 144 7.20 5.08 -15.77
N ARG A 145 7.09 5.61 -17.00
CA ARG A 145 6.83 7.04 -17.23
C ARG A 145 5.53 7.51 -16.58
N THR A 146 4.44 6.74 -16.72
CA THR A 146 3.16 7.10 -16.11
C THR A 146 3.21 7.04 -14.58
N PHE A 147 3.93 6.07 -14.00
CA PHE A 147 4.20 6.07 -12.56
C PHE A 147 4.96 7.31 -12.11
N ALA A 148 5.99 7.73 -12.87
CA ALA A 148 6.73 8.94 -12.58
C ALA A 148 5.81 10.17 -12.56
N TRP A 149 4.88 10.29 -13.51
CA TRP A 149 3.87 11.36 -13.51
C TRP A 149 2.92 11.30 -12.33
N LEU A 150 2.44 10.11 -11.95
CA LEU A 150 1.61 9.93 -10.75
C LEU A 150 2.38 10.38 -9.49
N HIS A 151 3.67 10.07 -9.40
CA HIS A 151 4.51 10.40 -8.25
C HIS A 151 5.08 11.84 -8.25
N GLN A 152 4.84 12.64 -9.29
CA GLN A 152 5.09 14.09 -9.22
C GLN A 152 4.20 14.75 -8.15
N VAL A 153 3.06 14.15 -7.82
CA VAL A 153 2.27 14.54 -6.66
C VAL A 153 2.99 14.01 -5.40
N LYS A 154 3.69 14.91 -4.69
CA LYS A 154 4.56 14.55 -3.55
C LYS A 154 3.90 13.62 -2.52
N ARG A 155 2.60 13.82 -2.23
CA ARG A 155 1.82 13.00 -1.29
C ARG A 155 1.56 11.55 -1.77
N LEU A 156 1.70 11.27 -3.07
CA LEU A 156 1.66 9.91 -3.61
C LEU A 156 3.02 9.23 -3.59
N ARG A 157 4.11 10.00 -3.74
CA ARG A 157 5.47 9.46 -3.61
C ARG A 157 5.78 9.06 -2.18
N THR A 158 5.45 9.93 -1.23
CA THR A 158 5.59 9.68 0.20
C THR A 158 4.21 9.73 0.82
N ARG A 159 3.75 8.59 1.35
CA ARG A 159 2.44 8.49 1.99
C ARG A 159 2.50 9.12 3.38
N TYR A 160 1.72 10.18 3.56
CA TYR A 160 1.49 10.82 4.87
C TYR A 160 0.14 10.40 5.48
N GLU A 161 -0.77 9.87 4.66
CA GLU A 161 -2.12 9.50 5.11
C GLU A 161 -2.12 8.19 5.92
N ILE A 162 -2.68 8.23 7.13
CA ILE A 162 -2.89 7.03 7.95
C ILE A 162 -3.95 6.14 7.31
N ARG A 163 -5.05 6.73 6.81
CA ARG A 163 -6.15 6.01 6.14
C ARG A 163 -5.88 5.79 4.66
N ALA A 164 -6.41 4.69 4.10
CA ALA A 164 -6.29 4.42 2.66
C ALA A 164 -7.28 5.21 1.81
N ASP A 165 -8.47 5.55 2.32
CA ASP A 165 -9.49 6.24 1.52
C ASP A 165 -9.01 7.60 0.99
N PRO A 166 -8.40 8.48 1.82
CA PRO A 166 -7.84 9.74 1.33
C PRO A 166 -6.69 9.52 0.34
N HIS A 167 -5.85 8.50 0.58
CA HIS A 167 -4.72 8.19 -0.29
C HIS A 167 -5.18 7.67 -1.66
N LEU A 168 -6.21 6.82 -1.68
CA LEU A 168 -6.86 6.36 -2.90
C LEU A 168 -7.54 7.52 -3.63
N GLY A 169 -8.18 8.43 -2.90
CA GLY A 169 -8.75 9.66 -3.45
C GLY A 169 -7.70 10.51 -4.18
N LEU A 170 -6.54 10.74 -3.56
CA LEU A 170 -5.41 11.44 -4.20
C LEU A 170 -4.91 10.71 -5.45
N LEU A 171 -4.86 9.38 -5.41
CA LEU A 171 -4.43 8.55 -6.55
C LEU A 171 -5.40 8.67 -7.72
N GLN A 172 -6.71 8.65 -7.45
CA GLN A 172 -7.75 8.85 -8.47
C GLN A 172 -7.72 10.27 -9.04
N LEU A 173 -7.50 11.29 -8.19
CA LEU A 173 -7.35 12.68 -8.64
C LEU A 173 -6.14 12.84 -9.57
N ALA A 174 -4.99 12.28 -9.21
CA ALA A 174 -3.79 12.31 -10.04
C ALA A 174 -4.02 11.60 -11.39
N ARG A 175 -4.70 10.44 -11.38
CA ARG A 175 -5.14 9.76 -12.61
C ARG A 175 -5.99 10.68 -13.49
N SER A 176 -6.99 11.35 -12.92
CA SER A 176 -7.88 12.27 -13.66
C SER A 176 -7.12 13.46 -14.25
N ILE A 177 -6.16 14.03 -13.53
CA ILE A 177 -5.31 15.14 -14.03
C ILE A 177 -4.48 14.67 -15.23
N ILE A 178 -3.89 13.47 -15.18
CA ILE A 178 -3.14 12.92 -16.32
C ILE A 178 -4.06 12.75 -17.53
N CYS A 179 -5.25 12.17 -17.33
CA CYS A 179 -6.24 12.04 -18.41
C CYS A 179 -6.64 13.40 -19.01
N LEU A 180 -6.92 14.41 -18.17
CA LEU A 180 -7.29 15.75 -18.63
C LEU A 180 -6.18 16.40 -19.45
N ARG A 181 -4.93 16.32 -19.00
CA ARG A 181 -3.78 16.86 -19.75
C ARG A 181 -3.65 16.18 -21.11
N ARG A 182 -3.85 14.86 -21.18
CA ARG A 182 -3.83 14.12 -22.45
C ARG A 182 -4.92 14.56 -23.40
N LEU A 183 -6.14 14.75 -22.92
CA LEU A 183 -7.24 15.23 -23.75
C LEU A 183 -6.93 16.60 -24.36
N ARG A 184 -6.38 17.53 -23.57
CA ARG A 184 -6.00 18.87 -24.05
C ARG A 184 -4.89 18.88 -25.10
N THR A 185 -4.00 17.90 -25.08
CA THR A 185 -2.90 17.77 -26.07
C THR A 185 -3.29 16.94 -27.30
N SER A 186 -4.46 16.29 -27.27
CA SER A 186 -4.95 15.45 -28.37
C SER A 186 -5.94 16.19 -29.28
N SER A 187 -6.16 17.49 -29.04
CA SER A 187 -6.97 18.40 -29.83
C SER A 187 -6.10 19.26 -30.73
#